data_AF-A0A0C3P7N7-F1
#
_entry.id   AF-A0A0C3P7N7-F1
#
_cell.length_a   1.000
_cell.length_b   1.000
_cell.length_c   1.000
_cell.angle_alpha   90.00
_cell.angle_beta   90.00
_cell.angle_gamma   90.00
#
_symmetry.space_group_name_H-M   'P 1'
#
loop_
_entity.id
_entity.type
_entity.pdbx_description
1 polymer ?
#
loop_
_entity_poly.entity_id
_entity_poly.type
_entity_poly.pdbx_seq_one_letter_code
_entity_poly.pdbx_strand_id
1 'polypeptide(L)'
;MECPILVWMLSINRDVTTDEYEKCYELVKKCAPHATITKDITSIESFRQIICEMLPLLMMRHRRISRAKWKDYVTSSGKHWIEQSSDDMPPEKFLQSMIGYHLAYDNSLCGMVMTQGRQRQVINVGLGIKQLCVEPRGVPVSAYAESFAHKLTPLEQSFIAPELGDEVVLRRLCILLSLKAAYIKAVGQNRGFDWSRLEFNIPNETARGDDHPLQGWEFRVFKAQLGVHRNGTVIEESYQCACAFFRGTKESKFIWNDNAKDLEAWVQFINVDQMIKVIPKLLA
;
A
#
# COMPACT_ATOMS: atom_id res chain seq x y z
N MET A 1 10.15 -14.36 16.67
CA MET A 1 8.76 -14.75 16.37
C MET A 1 8.35 -13.95 15.15
N GLU A 2 8.05 -14.63 14.05
CA GLU A 2 7.73 -14.00 12.76
C GLU A 2 6.35 -13.32 12.88
N CYS A 3 6.28 -12.04 12.52
CA CYS A 3 5.03 -11.28 12.58
C CYS A 3 4.23 -11.57 11.30
N PRO A 4 2.99 -12.09 11.37
CA PRO A 4 2.19 -12.37 10.18
C PRO A 4 2.02 -11.12 9.34
N ILE A 5 2.09 -11.28 8.02
CA ILE A 5 1.91 -10.21 7.03
C ILE A 5 0.70 -10.54 6.18
N LEU A 6 -0.10 -9.52 5.88
CA LEU A 6 -1.15 -9.62 4.89
C LEU A 6 -1.23 -8.32 4.08
N VAL A 7 -1.44 -8.44 2.78
CA VAL A 7 -1.67 -7.31 1.88
C VAL A 7 -2.97 -7.53 1.14
N TRP A 8 -3.80 -6.51 1.10
CA TRP A 8 -5.07 -6.52 0.41
C TRP A 8 -5.04 -5.50 -0.70
N MET A 9 -5.29 -5.95 -1.92
CA MET A 9 -5.24 -5.14 -3.13
C MET A 9 -6.64 -5.13 -3.74
N LEU A 10 -7.25 -3.95 -3.78
CA LEU A 10 -8.60 -3.74 -4.31
C LEU A 10 -8.54 -2.99 -5.62
N SER A 11 -9.08 -3.62 -6.66
CA SER A 11 -9.23 -3.03 -7.99
C SER A 11 -10.55 -2.27 -8.14
N ILE A 12 -10.46 -1.00 -8.51
CA ILE A 12 -11.58 -0.20 -9.02
C ILE A 12 -11.70 -0.53 -10.51
N ASN A 13 -12.25 -1.71 -10.79
CA ASN A 13 -12.28 -2.35 -12.10
C ASN A 13 -13.43 -1.88 -13.00
N ARG A 14 -14.25 -0.92 -12.55
CA ARG A 14 -15.34 -0.29 -13.31
C ARG A 14 -15.72 1.05 -12.67
N ASP A 15 -16.51 1.83 -13.40
CA ASP A 15 -17.16 3.01 -12.85
C ASP A 15 -18.17 2.62 -11.76
N VAL A 16 -18.26 3.48 -10.75
CA VAL A 16 -19.11 3.28 -9.58
C VAL A 16 -20.31 4.22 -9.66
N THR A 17 -21.47 3.68 -9.35
CA THR A 17 -22.71 4.46 -9.37
C THR A 17 -22.78 5.42 -8.18
N THR A 18 -23.58 6.48 -8.29
CA THR A 18 -23.80 7.43 -7.18
C THR A 18 -24.30 6.73 -5.91
N ASP A 19 -25.24 5.79 -6.04
CA ASP A 19 -25.79 5.03 -4.91
C ASP A 19 -24.72 4.16 -4.21
N GLU A 20 -23.85 3.50 -4.99
CA GLU A 20 -22.72 2.74 -4.45
C GLU A 20 -21.72 3.64 -3.73
N TYR A 21 -21.39 4.79 -4.31
CA TYR A 21 -20.53 5.79 -3.68
C TYR A 21 -21.11 6.23 -2.33
N GLU A 22 -22.40 6.56 -2.28
CA GLU A 22 -23.05 7.05 -1.05
C GLU A 22 -23.08 5.99 0.04
N LYS A 23 -23.36 4.72 -0.29
CA LYS A 23 -23.30 3.61 0.66
C LYS A 23 -21.91 3.44 1.25
N CYS A 24 -20.87 3.52 0.42
CA CYS A 24 -19.47 3.45 0.87
C CYS A 24 -19.12 4.64 1.78
N TYR A 25 -19.49 5.86 1.38
CA TYR A 25 -19.22 7.08 2.13
C TYR A 25 -19.87 7.06 3.53
N GLU A 26 -21.17 6.72 3.60
CA GLU A 26 -21.89 6.66 4.88
C GLU A 26 -21.36 5.56 5.80
N LEU A 27 -20.92 4.42 5.24
CA LEU A 27 -20.24 3.39 6.01
C LEU A 27 -18.95 3.92 6.65
N VAL A 28 -18.07 4.55 5.87
CA VAL A 28 -16.79 5.10 6.37
C VAL A 28 -17.04 6.16 7.42
N LYS A 29 -17.95 7.11 7.16
CA LYS A 29 -18.32 8.15 8.12
C LYS A 29 -18.78 7.59 9.47
N LYS A 30 -19.51 6.46 9.46
CA LYS A 30 -19.98 5.80 10.67
C LYS A 30 -18.91 4.94 11.37
N CYS A 31 -18.06 4.26 10.62
CA CYS A 31 -17.17 3.22 11.15
C CYS A 31 -15.71 3.64 11.32
N ALA A 32 -15.26 4.67 10.60
CA ALA A 32 -13.92 5.23 10.61
C ALA A 32 -13.97 6.76 10.83
N PRO A 33 -14.38 7.23 12.02
CA PRO A 33 -14.56 8.66 12.29
C PRO A 33 -13.27 9.49 12.25
N HIS A 34 -12.10 8.83 12.23
CA HIS A 34 -10.81 9.48 12.05
C HIS A 34 -10.54 9.88 10.59
N ALA A 35 -11.24 9.26 9.62
CA ALA A 35 -11.10 9.56 8.21
C ALA A 35 -11.73 10.92 7.90
N THR A 36 -10.89 11.87 7.47
CA THR A 36 -11.31 13.22 7.09
C THR A 36 -11.46 13.31 5.56
N ILE A 37 -12.52 12.70 5.04
CA ILE A 37 -12.78 12.63 3.59
C ILE A 37 -13.83 13.66 3.18
N THR A 38 -13.48 14.50 2.21
CA THR A 38 -14.43 15.43 1.59
C THR A 38 -15.32 14.67 0.61
N LYS A 39 -16.65 14.73 0.81
CA LYS A 39 -17.63 14.10 -0.09
C LYS A 39 -17.56 14.79 -1.46
N ASP A 40 -17.18 14.06 -2.49
CA ASP A 40 -17.24 14.50 -3.88
C ASP A 40 -17.47 13.29 -4.80
N ILE A 41 -18.72 13.13 -5.25
CA ILE A 41 -19.17 12.00 -6.07
C ILE A 41 -18.51 12.03 -7.47
N THR A 42 -18.09 13.20 -7.94
CA THR A 42 -17.46 13.34 -9.26
C THR A 42 -15.97 13.05 -9.24
N SER A 43 -15.38 12.97 -8.04
CA SER A 43 -13.96 12.76 -7.84
C SER A 43 -13.65 11.30 -7.56
N ILE A 44 -12.96 10.66 -8.51
CA ILE A 44 -12.38 9.33 -8.31
C ILE A 44 -11.41 9.30 -7.13
N GLU A 45 -10.77 10.43 -6.83
CA GLU A 45 -9.85 10.56 -5.71
C GLU A 45 -10.57 10.43 -4.37
N SER A 46 -11.72 11.08 -4.22
CA SER A 46 -12.56 10.93 -3.03
C SER A 46 -12.99 9.47 -2.86
N PHE A 47 -13.37 8.81 -3.96
CA PHE A 47 -13.76 7.40 -3.93
C PHE A 47 -12.61 6.46 -3.54
N ARG A 48 -11.39 6.67 -4.03
CA ARG A 48 -10.20 5.90 -3.60
C ARG A 48 -9.95 6.00 -2.10
N GLN A 49 -10.08 7.22 -1.55
CA GLN A 49 -9.93 7.44 -0.11
C GLN A 49 -10.98 6.65 0.66
N ILE A 50 -12.26 6.72 0.25
CA ILE A 50 -13.35 5.94 0.88
C ILE A 50 -13.03 4.44 0.84
N ILE A 51 -12.65 3.92 -0.32
CA ILE A 51 -12.35 2.50 -0.49
C ILE A 51 -11.16 2.06 0.38
N CYS A 52 -10.11 2.87 0.46
CA CYS A 52 -8.98 2.60 1.34
C CYS A 52 -9.42 2.49 2.81
N GLU A 53 -10.26 3.41 3.30
CA GLU A 53 -10.78 3.37 4.67
C GLU A 53 -11.73 2.20 4.95
N MET A 54 -12.29 1.58 3.90
CA MET A 54 -13.08 0.36 4.03
C MET A 54 -12.21 -0.91 4.17
N LEU A 55 -10.93 -0.89 3.76
CA LEU A 55 -10.06 -2.07 3.81
C LEU A 55 -9.81 -2.59 5.24
N PRO A 56 -9.51 -1.74 6.26
CA PRO A 56 -9.40 -2.19 7.64
C PRO A 56 -10.69 -2.81 8.17
N LEU A 57 -11.86 -2.24 7.81
CA LEU A 57 -13.17 -2.76 8.20
C LEU A 57 -13.39 -4.17 7.64
N LEU A 58 -13.10 -4.36 6.35
CA LEU A 58 -13.26 -5.64 5.69
C LEU A 58 -12.28 -6.70 6.25
N MET A 59 -11.05 -6.32 6.54
CA MET A 59 -10.07 -7.20 7.19
C MET A 59 -10.54 -7.66 8.57
N MET A 60 -11.01 -6.74 9.42
CA MET A 60 -11.49 -7.10 10.76
C MET A 60 -12.72 -8.01 10.67
N ARG A 61 -13.61 -7.75 9.71
CA ARG A 61 -14.75 -8.64 9.42
C ARG A 61 -14.30 -10.02 8.94
N HIS A 62 -13.32 -10.10 8.05
CA HIS A 62 -12.76 -11.36 7.56
C HIS A 62 -12.15 -12.18 8.71
N ARG A 63 -11.55 -11.50 9.69
CA ARG A 63 -11.06 -12.09 10.95
C ARG A 63 -12.15 -12.43 11.97
N ARG A 64 -13.42 -12.19 11.64
CA ARG A 64 -14.60 -12.40 12.50
C ARG A 64 -14.56 -11.58 13.80
N ILE A 65 -13.95 -10.41 13.76
CA ILE A 65 -13.89 -9.48 14.90
C ILE A 65 -14.96 -8.40 14.67
N SER A 66 -15.97 -8.34 15.54
CA SER A 66 -17.03 -7.32 15.48
C SER A 66 -16.46 -5.92 15.65
N ARG A 67 -17.08 -4.91 15.01
CA ARG A 67 -16.65 -3.50 15.09
C ARG A 67 -16.51 -2.99 16.52
N ALA A 68 -17.36 -3.44 17.44
CA ALA A 68 -17.33 -3.02 18.84
C ALA A 68 -16.10 -3.55 19.61
N LYS A 69 -15.43 -4.59 19.10
CA LYS A 69 -14.31 -5.26 19.77
C LYS A 69 -12.94 -4.78 19.29
N TRP A 70 -12.85 -3.63 18.64
CA TRP A 70 -11.56 -3.05 18.29
C TRP A 70 -11.60 -1.53 18.14
N LYS A 71 -10.44 -0.92 18.26
CA LYS A 71 -10.26 0.52 18.11
C LYS A 71 -9.05 0.80 17.25
N ASP A 72 -9.19 1.82 16.41
CA ASP A 72 -8.12 2.36 15.61
C ASP A 72 -7.43 3.49 16.36
N TYR A 73 -6.12 3.53 16.29
CA TYR A 73 -5.28 4.54 16.90
C TYR A 73 -4.28 5.05 15.88
N VAL A 74 -3.88 6.31 16.07
CA VAL A 74 -2.98 7.01 15.17
C VAL A 74 -1.85 7.65 15.97
N THR A 75 -0.62 7.53 15.46
CA THR A 75 0.53 8.24 16.03
C THR A 75 0.52 9.71 15.62
N SER A 76 1.37 10.54 16.24
CA SER A 76 1.60 11.93 15.79
C SER A 76 2.11 12.03 14.35
N SER A 77 2.72 10.97 13.82
CA SER A 77 3.19 10.86 12.43
C SER A 77 2.16 10.24 11.48
N GLY A 78 0.91 10.03 11.92
CA GLY A 78 -0.16 9.49 11.07
C GLY A 78 -0.07 7.97 10.84
N LYS A 79 0.68 7.23 11.66
CA LYS A 79 0.77 5.77 11.56
C LYS A 79 -0.35 5.12 12.35
N HIS A 80 -1.03 4.17 11.72
CA HIS A 80 -2.20 3.53 12.31
C HIS A 80 -1.88 2.17 12.93
N TRP A 81 -2.55 1.87 14.05
CA TRP A 81 -2.65 0.53 14.58
C TRP A 81 -4.03 0.26 15.18
N ILE A 82 -4.43 -1.01 15.12
CA ILE A 82 -5.67 -1.52 15.67
C ILE A 82 -5.36 -2.30 16.94
N GLU A 83 -6.08 -1.99 18.01
CA GLU A 83 -6.12 -2.78 19.22
C GLU A 83 -7.47 -3.51 19.29
N GLN A 84 -7.42 -4.81 19.60
CA GLN A 84 -8.60 -5.64 19.80
C GLN A 84 -9.00 -5.62 21.28
N SER A 85 -10.26 -5.88 21.63
CA SER A 85 -10.66 -5.98 23.04
C SER A 85 -9.88 -7.10 23.75
N SER A 86 -9.50 -6.85 25.00
CA SER A 86 -8.86 -7.82 25.88
C SER A 86 -9.83 -8.88 26.43
N ASP A 87 -11.14 -8.65 26.36
CA ASP A 87 -12.16 -9.45 27.06
C ASP A 87 -12.11 -10.95 26.70
N ASP A 88 -11.73 -11.28 25.46
CA ASP A 88 -11.67 -12.65 24.96
C ASP A 88 -10.23 -13.18 24.80
N MET A 89 -9.21 -12.48 25.36
CA MET A 89 -7.81 -12.80 25.09
C MET A 89 -6.95 -12.86 26.36
N PRO A 90 -6.13 -13.92 26.54
CA PRO A 90 -5.09 -13.92 27.56
C PRO A 90 -4.15 -12.71 27.43
N PRO A 91 -3.64 -12.14 28.53
CA PRO A 91 -2.80 -10.94 28.52
C PRO A 91 -1.58 -11.04 27.56
N GLU A 92 -0.93 -12.20 27.52
CA GLU A 92 0.22 -12.43 26.65
C GLU A 92 -0.14 -12.37 25.15
N LYS A 93 -1.33 -12.87 24.80
CA LYS A 93 -1.85 -12.83 23.42
C LYS A 93 -2.31 -11.43 23.05
N PHE A 94 -2.94 -10.71 23.98
CA PHE A 94 -3.34 -9.31 23.79
C PHE A 94 -2.15 -8.43 23.42
N LEU A 95 -1.01 -8.56 24.12
CA LEU A 95 0.20 -7.79 23.81
C LEU A 95 0.78 -8.06 22.41
N GLN A 96 0.39 -9.17 21.77
CA GLN A 96 0.83 -9.56 20.43
C GLN A 96 -0.31 -9.51 19.39
N SER A 97 -1.48 -9.00 19.76
CA SER A 97 -2.66 -8.97 18.88
C SER A 97 -2.82 -7.65 18.13
N MET A 98 -1.92 -6.69 18.37
CA MET A 98 -1.95 -5.38 17.72
C MET A 98 -1.69 -5.53 16.22
N ILE A 99 -2.46 -4.82 15.43
CA ILE A 99 -2.36 -4.86 13.96
C ILE A 99 -1.98 -3.48 13.48
N GLY A 100 -0.77 -3.31 12.98
CA GLY A 100 -0.36 -2.09 12.31
C GLY A 100 -0.65 -2.21 10.83
N TYR A 101 -1.10 -1.12 10.22
CA TYR A 101 -1.45 -1.12 8.81
C TYR A 101 -1.11 0.20 8.13
N HIS A 102 -1.08 0.17 6.81
CA HIS A 102 -0.96 1.37 6.00
C HIS A 102 -1.77 1.23 4.71
N LEU A 103 -2.39 2.33 4.31
CA LEU A 103 -3.23 2.44 3.13
C LEU A 103 -2.48 3.19 2.02
N ALA A 104 -2.60 2.74 0.80
CA ALA A 104 -2.06 3.42 -0.37
C ALA A 104 -2.96 3.16 -1.57
N TYR A 105 -2.93 4.05 -2.55
CA TYR A 105 -3.56 3.82 -3.83
C TYR A 105 -2.73 4.47 -4.94
N ASP A 106 -2.90 3.95 -6.15
CA ASP A 106 -2.47 4.57 -7.39
C ASP A 106 -3.46 4.19 -8.49
N ASN A 107 -3.95 5.19 -9.23
CA ASN A 107 -4.94 5.03 -10.30
C ASN A 107 -6.11 4.08 -9.95
N SER A 108 -6.24 2.91 -10.57
CA SER A 108 -7.38 2.00 -10.31
C SER A 108 -7.10 0.98 -9.20
N LEU A 109 -5.99 1.11 -8.48
CA LEU A 109 -5.58 0.17 -7.45
C LEU A 109 -5.51 0.82 -6.08
N CYS A 110 -6.32 0.33 -5.15
CA CYS A 110 -6.24 0.63 -3.72
C CYS A 110 -5.59 -0.54 -2.99
N GLY A 111 -4.85 -0.27 -1.92
CA GLY A 111 -4.11 -1.28 -1.20
C GLY A 111 -4.02 -1.00 0.29
N MET A 112 -3.98 -2.08 1.07
CA MET A 112 -3.67 -2.06 2.48
C MET A 112 -2.58 -3.10 2.75
N VAL A 113 -1.52 -2.69 3.42
CA VAL A 113 -0.55 -3.61 4.02
C VAL A 113 -0.79 -3.67 5.52
N MET A 114 -0.68 -4.85 6.11
CA MET A 114 -0.75 -5.01 7.56
C MET A 114 0.24 -6.05 8.09
N THR A 115 0.57 -5.89 9.37
CA THR A 115 1.35 -6.87 10.12
C THR A 115 0.79 -6.96 11.54
N GLN A 116 0.85 -8.14 12.15
CA GLN A 116 0.41 -8.36 13.53
C GLN A 116 1.59 -8.62 14.48
N GLY A 117 1.53 -8.09 15.70
CA GLY A 117 2.55 -8.28 16.73
C GLY A 117 2.40 -7.30 17.90
N ARG A 118 3.51 -6.98 18.58
CA ARG A 118 3.52 -5.90 19.58
C ARG A 118 3.39 -4.55 18.88
N GLN A 119 2.78 -3.57 19.54
CA GLN A 119 2.59 -2.22 18.99
C GLN A 119 3.86 -1.65 18.31
N ARG A 120 5.01 -1.69 18.99
CA ARG A 120 6.31 -1.21 18.45
C ARG A 120 6.80 -1.94 17.19
N GLN A 121 6.31 -3.15 16.94
CA GLN A 121 6.71 -3.99 15.80
C GLN A 121 5.78 -3.83 14.60
N VAL A 122 4.63 -3.15 14.77
CA VAL A 122 3.60 -3.08 13.74
C VAL A 122 3.35 -1.67 13.21
N ILE A 123 3.68 -0.63 13.98
CA ILE A 123 3.47 0.77 13.56
C ILE A 123 4.26 1.11 12.29
N ASN A 124 5.48 0.61 12.16
CA ASN A 124 6.40 0.95 11.07
C ASN A 124 6.20 0.02 9.87
N VAL A 125 5.08 0.24 9.17
CA VAL A 125 4.70 -0.50 7.96
C VAL A 125 4.28 0.46 6.85
N GLY A 126 4.65 0.21 5.59
CA GLY A 126 4.30 1.09 4.47
C GLY A 126 4.12 0.36 3.16
N LEU A 127 3.31 0.94 2.26
CA LEU A 127 2.96 0.40 0.95
C LEU A 127 3.18 1.45 -0.14
N GLY A 128 4.03 1.12 -1.09
CA GLY A 128 4.23 1.85 -2.34
C GLY A 128 3.52 1.13 -3.48
N ILE A 129 2.81 1.88 -4.30
CA ILE A 129 2.12 1.40 -5.50
C ILE A 129 2.47 2.37 -6.62
N LYS A 130 2.85 1.85 -7.78
CA LYS A 130 3.14 2.66 -8.96
C LYS A 130 2.70 1.92 -10.22
N GLN A 131 1.80 2.52 -11.01
CA GLN A 131 1.39 1.97 -12.29
C GLN A 131 2.58 1.96 -13.28
N LEU A 132 2.72 0.87 -14.03
CA LEU A 132 3.67 0.76 -15.15
C LEU A 132 3.06 1.42 -16.39
N CYS A 133 2.92 2.73 -16.34
CA CYS A 133 2.52 3.55 -17.48
C CYS A 133 3.19 4.91 -17.43
N VAL A 134 3.28 5.55 -18.60
CA VAL A 134 3.70 6.95 -18.72
C VAL A 134 2.46 7.83 -18.65
N GLU A 135 2.54 8.86 -17.80
CA GLU A 135 1.53 9.92 -17.72
C GLU A 135 2.22 11.29 -17.77
N PRO A 136 1.74 12.24 -18.60
CA PRO A 136 0.61 12.13 -19.53
C PRO A 136 0.83 11.15 -20.69
N ARG A 137 -0.25 10.54 -21.19
CA ARG A 137 -0.19 9.64 -22.35
C ARG A 137 0.48 10.30 -23.56
N GLY A 138 1.32 9.53 -24.26
CA GLY A 138 2.05 9.98 -25.46
C GLY A 138 3.42 10.59 -25.18
N VAL A 139 3.79 10.78 -23.91
CA VAL A 139 5.15 11.20 -23.54
C VAL A 139 6.12 10.02 -23.69
N PRO A 140 7.34 10.22 -24.22
CA PRO A 140 8.38 9.19 -24.25
C PRO A 140 8.80 8.73 -22.86
N VAL A 141 9.18 7.46 -22.69
CA VAL A 141 9.62 6.93 -21.39
C VAL A 141 10.84 7.67 -20.86
N SER A 142 11.77 8.07 -21.72
CA SER A 142 12.96 8.85 -21.34
C SER A 142 12.61 10.18 -20.68
N ALA A 143 11.70 10.95 -21.28
CA ALA A 143 11.21 12.21 -20.73
C ALA A 143 10.43 12.01 -19.42
N TYR A 144 9.64 10.93 -19.34
CA TYR A 144 8.96 10.56 -18.11
C TYR A 144 9.96 10.23 -16.99
N ALA A 145 10.98 9.43 -17.28
CA ALA A 145 12.03 9.07 -16.33
C ALA A 145 12.82 10.31 -15.86
N GLU A 146 13.18 11.20 -16.78
CA GLU A 146 13.85 12.48 -16.49
C GLU A 146 13.03 13.34 -15.53
N SER A 147 11.70 13.36 -15.66
CA SER A 147 10.82 14.09 -14.72
C SER A 147 10.93 13.61 -13.26
N PHE A 148 11.40 12.38 -13.04
CA PHE A 148 11.65 11.81 -11.71
C PHE A 148 13.13 11.85 -11.28
N ALA A 149 14.05 12.37 -12.09
CA ALA A 149 15.48 12.36 -11.78
C ALA A 149 15.81 13.00 -10.42
N HIS A 150 15.11 14.08 -10.05
CA HIS A 150 15.24 14.76 -8.76
C HIS A 150 14.86 13.90 -7.54
N LYS A 151 14.19 12.76 -7.73
CA LYS A 151 13.84 11.81 -6.65
C LYS A 151 14.83 10.66 -6.52
N LEU A 152 15.81 10.56 -7.41
CA LEU A 152 16.70 9.42 -7.57
C LEU A 152 18.15 9.81 -7.26
N THR A 153 18.90 8.90 -6.65
CA THR A 153 20.34 9.08 -6.45
C THR A 153 21.10 8.86 -7.77
N PRO A 154 22.37 9.30 -7.89
CA PRO A 154 23.18 9.02 -9.06
C PRO A 154 23.30 7.51 -9.37
N LEU A 155 23.39 6.67 -8.35
CA LEU A 155 23.42 5.22 -8.53
C LEU A 155 22.11 4.70 -9.13
N GLU A 156 20.98 5.16 -8.60
CA GLU A 156 19.66 4.73 -9.10
C GLU A 156 19.40 5.22 -10.52
N GLN A 157 19.86 6.42 -10.87
CA GLN A 157 19.80 6.94 -12.24
C GLN A 157 20.56 6.03 -13.21
N SER A 158 21.68 5.43 -12.80
CA SER A 158 22.41 4.46 -13.63
C SER A 158 21.59 3.20 -13.94
N PHE A 159 20.59 2.85 -13.12
CA PHE A 159 19.73 1.69 -13.37
C PHE A 159 18.67 1.93 -14.43
N ILE A 160 18.40 3.19 -14.77
CA ILE A 160 17.36 3.62 -15.71
C ILE A 160 17.93 4.37 -16.92
N ALA A 161 19.18 4.05 -17.29
CA ALA A 161 19.84 4.63 -18.45
C ALA A 161 19.02 4.39 -19.74
N PRO A 162 18.83 5.40 -20.61
CA PRO A 162 17.95 5.30 -21.79
C PRO A 162 18.29 4.14 -22.73
N GLU A 163 19.56 3.72 -22.78
CA GLU A 163 20.07 2.66 -23.66
C GLU A 163 19.52 1.27 -23.30
N LEU A 164 18.93 1.12 -22.12
CA LEU A 164 18.34 -0.13 -21.64
C LEU A 164 16.98 -0.44 -22.29
N GLY A 165 16.39 0.53 -22.98
CA GLY A 165 15.07 0.40 -23.61
C GLY A 165 13.90 0.73 -22.69
N ASP A 166 12.85 1.27 -23.29
CA ASP A 166 11.67 1.84 -22.62
C ASP A 166 11.02 0.92 -21.56
N GLU A 167 10.81 -0.36 -21.89
CA GLU A 167 10.19 -1.30 -20.96
C GLU A 167 11.03 -1.51 -19.69
N VAL A 168 12.35 -1.65 -19.86
CA VAL A 168 13.28 -1.88 -18.75
C VAL A 168 13.37 -0.63 -17.88
N VAL A 169 13.50 0.54 -18.51
CA VAL A 169 13.57 1.85 -17.84
C VAL A 169 12.31 2.07 -17.00
N LEU A 170 11.13 1.95 -17.62
CA LEU A 170 9.85 2.18 -16.93
C LEU A 170 9.66 1.22 -15.77
N ARG A 171 9.93 -0.08 -15.98
CA ARG A 171 9.80 -1.09 -14.92
C ARG A 171 10.72 -0.78 -13.72
N ARG A 172 12.00 -0.50 -13.98
CA ARG A 172 12.98 -0.21 -12.92
C ARG A 172 12.65 1.08 -12.18
N LEU A 173 12.23 2.12 -12.90
CA LEU A 173 11.74 3.36 -12.30
C LEU A 173 10.56 3.11 -11.36
N CYS A 174 9.56 2.33 -11.79
CA CYS A 174 8.41 2.02 -10.94
C CYS A 174 8.80 1.20 -9.70
N ILE A 175 9.78 0.29 -9.79
CA ILE A 175 10.32 -0.43 -8.62
C ILE A 175 10.94 0.54 -7.61
N LEU A 176 11.83 1.42 -8.08
CA LEU A 176 12.51 2.42 -7.24
C LEU A 176 11.49 3.34 -6.54
N LEU A 177 10.54 3.88 -7.30
CA LEU A 177 9.51 4.77 -6.76
C LEU A 177 8.62 4.04 -5.74
N SER A 178 8.22 2.80 -6.00
CA SER A 178 7.41 2.03 -5.05
C SER A 178 8.19 1.71 -3.77
N LEU A 179 9.48 1.33 -3.86
CA LEU A 179 10.33 1.07 -2.69
C LEU A 179 10.50 2.32 -1.82
N LYS A 180 10.84 3.46 -2.44
CA LYS A 180 10.98 4.74 -1.73
C LYS A 180 9.66 5.16 -1.09
N ALA A 181 8.55 5.08 -1.83
CA ALA A 181 7.23 5.38 -1.30
C ALA A 181 6.90 4.51 -0.08
N ALA A 182 7.12 3.20 -0.17
CA ALA A 182 6.86 2.26 0.90
C ALA A 182 7.65 2.62 2.17
N TYR A 183 8.95 2.91 2.03
CA TYR A 183 9.79 3.30 3.16
C TYR A 183 9.36 4.63 3.80
N ILE A 184 9.22 5.70 3.01
CA ILE A 184 8.81 7.03 3.47
C ILE A 184 7.49 6.95 4.26
N LYS A 185 6.54 6.18 3.72
CA LYS A 185 5.26 5.91 4.36
C LYS A 185 5.42 5.09 5.64
N ALA A 186 6.31 4.11 5.67
CA ALA A 186 6.54 3.27 6.84
C ALA A 186 7.12 4.04 8.02
N VAL A 187 8.05 4.96 7.78
CA VAL A 187 8.64 5.82 8.82
C VAL A 187 7.76 7.02 9.21
N GLY A 188 6.65 7.26 8.48
CA GLY A 188 5.72 8.36 8.78
C GLY A 188 6.28 9.74 8.43
N GLN A 189 7.09 9.82 7.38
CA GLN A 189 7.63 11.09 6.89
C GLN A 189 6.56 11.91 6.14
N ASN A 190 6.68 13.23 6.21
CA ASN A 190 5.72 14.16 5.60
C ASN A 190 5.89 14.27 4.07
N ARG A 191 4.90 14.88 3.39
CA ARG A 191 4.89 15.08 1.93
C ARG A 191 6.10 15.84 1.36
N GLY A 192 6.81 16.61 2.19
CA GLY A 192 8.00 17.37 1.79
C GLY A 192 9.33 16.63 1.96
N PHE A 193 9.31 15.34 2.31
CA PHE A 193 10.55 14.56 2.42
C PHE A 193 11.27 14.49 1.07
N ASP A 194 12.58 14.70 1.06
CA ASP A 194 13.41 14.59 -0.13
C ASP A 194 13.76 13.13 -0.41
N TRP A 195 13.23 12.60 -1.51
CA TRP A 195 13.38 11.19 -1.90
C TRP A 195 14.82 10.85 -2.32
N SER A 196 15.61 11.84 -2.75
CA SER A 196 17.01 11.65 -3.15
C SER A 196 17.92 11.28 -1.97
N ARG A 197 17.46 11.48 -0.74
CA ARG A 197 18.16 11.05 0.49
C ARG A 197 18.15 9.54 0.69
N LEU A 198 17.25 8.83 -0.01
CA LEU A 198 17.15 7.38 0.04
C LEU A 198 17.82 6.79 -1.19
N GLU A 199 18.61 5.74 -1.00
CA GLU A 199 19.23 4.98 -2.08
C GLU A 199 18.83 3.51 -1.97
N PHE A 200 18.24 2.96 -3.04
CA PHE A 200 17.95 1.54 -3.18
C PHE A 200 18.85 0.93 -4.25
N ASN A 201 19.87 0.19 -3.83
CA ASN A 201 20.72 -0.59 -4.72
C ASN A 201 20.07 -1.97 -4.94
N ILE A 202 19.16 -2.02 -5.91
CA ILE A 202 18.36 -3.22 -6.24
C ILE A 202 19.25 -4.45 -6.54
N PRO A 203 20.29 -4.38 -7.41
CA PRO A 203 21.12 -5.55 -7.72
C PRO A 203 21.82 -6.16 -6.51
N ASN A 204 22.22 -5.34 -5.55
CA ASN A 204 22.94 -5.79 -4.36
C ASN A 204 22.02 -5.95 -3.13
N GLU A 205 20.70 -5.73 -3.29
CA GLU A 205 19.72 -5.82 -2.22
C GLU A 205 20.09 -4.99 -0.97
N THR A 206 20.58 -3.77 -1.19
CA THR A 206 20.89 -2.84 -0.08
C THR A 206 20.06 -1.57 -0.19
N ALA A 207 19.75 -0.98 0.96
CA ALA A 207 19.12 0.33 1.04
C ALA A 207 19.83 1.22 2.05
N ARG A 208 19.91 2.51 1.74
CA ARG A 208 20.50 3.55 2.59
C ARG A 208 19.58 4.76 2.68
N GLY A 209 19.66 5.46 3.80
CA GLY A 209 19.07 6.78 3.99
C GLY A 209 20.12 7.70 4.60
N ASP A 210 20.41 8.83 3.95
CA ASP A 210 21.48 9.74 4.38
C ASP A 210 22.82 9.01 4.58
N ASP A 211 23.20 8.16 3.63
CA ASP A 211 24.37 7.27 3.67
C ASP A 211 24.40 6.21 4.79
N HIS A 212 23.38 6.14 5.64
CA HIS A 212 23.26 5.12 6.68
C HIS A 212 22.47 3.91 6.18
N PRO A 213 22.95 2.67 6.41
CA PRO A 213 22.21 1.47 6.04
C PRO A 213 20.85 1.42 6.73
N LEU A 214 19.79 1.07 5.98
CA LEU A 214 18.44 0.89 6.51
C LEU A 214 18.30 -0.47 7.21
N GLN A 215 19.09 -0.68 8.25
CA GLN A 215 19.11 -1.93 9.02
C GLN A 215 17.74 -2.21 9.65
N GLY A 216 17.39 -3.49 9.70
CA GLY A 216 16.15 -3.95 10.33
C GLY A 216 14.92 -3.78 9.46
N TRP A 217 15.06 -3.37 8.20
CA TRP A 217 13.95 -3.26 7.26
C TRP A 217 13.83 -4.49 6.37
N GLU A 218 12.60 -4.95 6.19
CA GLU A 218 12.24 -5.97 5.22
C GLU A 218 11.41 -5.32 4.12
N PHE A 219 11.89 -5.44 2.88
CA PHE A 219 11.23 -4.95 1.68
C PHE A 219 10.69 -6.13 0.89
N ARG A 220 9.38 -6.13 0.59
CA ARG A 220 8.76 -7.13 -0.29
C ARG A 220 8.28 -6.46 -1.55
N VAL A 221 8.67 -6.98 -2.71
CA VAL A 221 8.36 -6.39 -4.01
C VAL A 221 7.57 -7.38 -4.84
N PHE A 222 6.45 -6.93 -5.40
CA PHE A 222 5.54 -7.78 -6.19
C PHE A 222 4.80 -6.96 -7.25
N LYS A 223 4.21 -7.64 -8.22
CA LYS A 223 3.39 -7.02 -9.27
C LYS A 223 1.91 -7.27 -9.04
N ALA A 224 1.08 -6.34 -9.47
CA ALA A 224 -0.37 -6.50 -9.55
C ALA A 224 -0.82 -6.24 -10.99
N GLN A 225 -1.66 -7.13 -11.52
CA GLN A 225 -2.24 -7.03 -12.87
C GLN A 225 -3.76 -7.00 -12.75
N LEU A 226 -4.39 -6.02 -13.39
CA LEU A 226 -5.81 -5.75 -13.29
C LEU A 226 -6.43 -5.62 -14.68
N GLY A 227 -7.63 -6.16 -14.85
CA GLY A 227 -8.51 -5.80 -15.97
C GLY A 227 -9.52 -4.74 -15.52
N VAL A 228 -9.43 -3.53 -16.07
CA VAL A 228 -10.31 -2.41 -15.74
C VAL A 228 -11.25 -2.14 -16.92
N HIS A 229 -12.55 -2.19 -16.67
CA HIS A 229 -13.57 -1.87 -17.67
C HIS A 229 -13.71 -0.35 -17.76
N ARG A 230 -13.35 0.22 -18.91
CA ARG A 230 -13.57 1.64 -19.23
C ARG A 230 -14.25 1.74 -20.58
N ASN A 231 -15.36 2.49 -20.66
CA ASN A 231 -16.10 2.73 -21.90
C ASN A 231 -16.45 1.46 -22.69
N GLY A 232 -16.81 0.37 -22.00
CA GLY A 232 -17.16 -0.91 -22.63
C GLY A 232 -15.96 -1.77 -23.09
N THR A 233 -14.73 -1.33 -22.83
CA THR A 233 -13.50 -2.09 -23.14
C THR A 233 -12.75 -2.47 -21.89
N VAL A 234 -12.12 -3.64 -21.89
CA VAL A 234 -11.21 -4.06 -20.80
C VAL A 234 -9.82 -3.56 -21.12
N ILE A 235 -9.27 -2.72 -20.24
CA ILE A 235 -7.91 -2.24 -20.29
C ILE A 235 -7.11 -3.00 -19.25
N GLU A 236 -6.01 -3.61 -19.68
CA GLU A 236 -5.06 -4.23 -18.78
C GLU A 236 -4.16 -3.17 -18.16
N GLU A 237 -4.08 -3.16 -16.83
CA GLU A 237 -3.21 -2.27 -16.08
C GLU A 237 -2.26 -3.09 -15.23
N SER A 238 -0.97 -2.73 -15.29
CA SER A 238 0.08 -3.36 -14.49
C SER A 238 0.62 -2.36 -13.47
N TYR A 239 0.87 -2.84 -12.25
CA TYR A 239 1.37 -2.04 -11.14
C TYR A 239 2.57 -2.73 -10.50
N GLN A 240 3.53 -1.90 -10.08
CA GLN A 240 4.64 -2.30 -9.24
C GLN A 240 4.32 -1.92 -7.80
N CYS A 241 4.33 -2.91 -6.93
CA CYS A 241 4.06 -2.73 -5.51
C CYS A 241 5.30 -3.05 -4.68
N ALA A 242 5.47 -2.33 -3.58
CA ALA A 242 6.48 -2.61 -2.58
C ALA A 242 5.91 -2.40 -1.17
N CYS A 243 6.24 -3.31 -0.26
CA CYS A 243 5.95 -3.17 1.16
C CYS A 243 7.25 -2.96 1.94
N ALA A 244 7.22 -2.13 2.96
CA ALA A 244 8.32 -1.96 3.91
C ALA A 244 7.84 -2.30 5.32
N PHE A 245 8.56 -3.18 6.01
CA PHE A 245 8.28 -3.58 7.39
C PHE A 245 9.52 -3.40 8.25
N PHE A 246 9.39 -2.77 9.41
CA PHE A 246 10.47 -2.77 10.39
C PHE A 246 10.46 -4.05 11.23
N ARG A 247 11.51 -4.85 11.11
CA ARG A 247 11.73 -6.13 11.81
C ARG A 247 12.77 -6.04 12.93
N GLY A 248 13.64 -5.03 12.90
CA GLY A 248 14.71 -4.87 13.88
C GLY A 248 15.82 -5.92 13.75
N THR A 249 16.00 -6.50 12.56
CA THR A 249 17.14 -7.35 12.21
C THR A 249 18.41 -6.53 12.02
N LYS A 250 19.58 -7.20 12.02
CA LYS A 250 20.88 -6.52 11.80
C LYS A 250 21.04 -5.97 10.39
N GLU A 251 20.38 -6.61 9.42
CA GLU A 251 20.50 -6.31 8.01
C GLU A 251 19.13 -5.96 7.44
N SER A 252 19.15 -5.30 6.28
CA SER A 252 17.99 -5.18 5.41
C SER A 252 17.74 -6.51 4.71
N LYS A 253 16.48 -6.83 4.43
CA LYS A 253 16.09 -8.01 3.67
C LYS A 253 15.24 -7.59 2.49
N PHE A 254 15.55 -8.09 1.31
CA PHE A 254 14.70 -7.95 0.13
C PHE A 254 14.05 -9.30 -0.20
N ILE A 255 12.79 -9.26 -0.60
CA ILE A 255 12.04 -10.44 -1.04
C ILE A 255 11.33 -10.05 -2.33
N TRP A 256 11.72 -10.70 -3.41
CA TRP A 256 11.11 -10.53 -4.74
C TRP A 256 10.11 -11.67 -4.95
N ASN A 257 8.84 -11.30 -5.12
CA ASN A 257 7.77 -12.26 -5.34
C ASN A 257 7.33 -12.23 -6.80
N ASP A 258 8.00 -13.06 -7.60
CA ASP A 258 7.69 -13.23 -9.03
C ASP A 258 6.73 -14.39 -9.30
N ASN A 259 6.51 -15.26 -8.30
CA ASN A 259 5.62 -16.41 -8.38
C ASN A 259 4.24 -16.10 -7.78
N ALA A 260 3.19 -16.29 -8.57
CA ALA A 260 1.80 -16.08 -8.15
C ALA A 260 1.41 -16.91 -6.91
N LYS A 261 1.86 -18.17 -6.82
CA LYS A 261 1.50 -19.05 -5.67
C LYS A 261 2.05 -18.53 -4.35
N ASP A 262 3.29 -18.04 -4.36
CA ASP A 262 3.92 -17.50 -3.15
C ASP A 262 3.30 -16.15 -2.78
N LEU A 263 2.79 -15.42 -3.77
CA LEU A 263 2.09 -14.15 -3.57
C LEU A 263 0.72 -14.36 -2.92
N GLU A 264 -0.06 -15.35 -3.37
CA GLU A 264 -1.40 -15.68 -2.84
C GLU A 264 -1.37 -16.06 -1.35
N ALA A 265 -0.24 -16.52 -0.83
CA ALA A 265 -0.09 -16.86 0.60
C ALA A 265 -0.22 -15.64 1.53
N TRP A 266 0.01 -14.42 1.03
CA TRP A 266 0.01 -13.21 1.86
C TRP A 266 -0.57 -11.97 1.15
N VAL A 267 -0.94 -12.06 -0.13
CA VAL A 267 -1.62 -11.00 -0.88
C VAL A 267 -2.98 -11.50 -1.34
N GLN A 268 -4.02 -10.74 -1.01
CA GLN A 268 -5.39 -11.00 -1.43
C GLN A 268 -5.83 -9.93 -2.42
N PHE A 269 -6.29 -10.36 -3.59
CA PHE A 269 -6.88 -9.47 -4.59
C PHE A 269 -8.40 -9.51 -4.49
N ILE A 270 -9.00 -8.33 -4.41
CA ILE A 270 -10.45 -8.14 -4.45
C ILE A 270 -10.81 -7.05 -5.46
N ASN A 271 -12.09 -6.97 -5.82
CA ASN A 271 -12.61 -5.93 -6.70
C ASN A 271 -13.72 -5.11 -6.04
N VAL A 272 -14.10 -4.01 -6.68
CA VAL A 272 -15.09 -3.08 -6.14
C VAL A 272 -16.45 -3.77 -5.92
N ASP A 273 -16.85 -4.71 -6.78
CA ASP A 273 -18.11 -5.46 -6.64
C ASP A 273 -18.14 -6.30 -5.37
N GLN A 274 -17.04 -6.99 -5.05
CA GLN A 274 -16.92 -7.77 -3.82
C GLN A 274 -16.97 -6.87 -2.58
N MET A 275 -16.34 -5.69 -2.64
CA MET A 275 -16.40 -4.71 -1.56
C MET A 275 -17.81 -4.16 -1.37
N ILE A 276 -18.51 -3.79 -2.43
CA ILE A 276 -19.88 -3.26 -2.34
C ILE A 276 -20.85 -4.31 -1.76
N LYS A 277 -20.72 -5.58 -2.18
CA LYS A 277 -21.55 -6.69 -1.68
C LYS A 277 -21.40 -6.93 -0.18
N VAL A 278 -20.29 -6.54 0.44
CA VAL A 278 -20.02 -6.80 1.85
C VAL A 278 -20.48 -5.65 2.77
N ILE A 279 -20.83 -4.48 2.23
CA ILE A 279 -21.23 -3.29 3.01
C ILE A 279 -22.25 -3.62 4.11
N PRO A 280 -23.36 -4.36 3.85
CA PRO A 280 -24.35 -4.65 4.89
C PRO A 280 -23.77 -5.43 6.08
N LYS A 281 -22.69 -6.20 5.85
CA LYS A 281 -22.02 -7.01 6.87
C LYS A 281 -20.94 -6.25 7.64
N LEU A 282 -20.50 -5.08 7.14
CA LEU A 282 -19.51 -4.23 7.82
C LEU A 282 -20.13 -3.31 8.86
N LEU A 283 -21.45 -3.09 8.79
CA LEU A 283 -22.23 -2.34 9.78
C LEU A 283 -22.57 -3.14 11.04
N ALA A 284 -22.40 -4.47 11.01
CA ALA A 284 -22.76 -5.42 12.07
C ALA A 284 -21.52 -5.90 12.86
#